data_AF-J4KSG5-F1
#
_entry.id   AF-J4KSG5-F1
#
_cell.length_a   1.000
_cell.length_b   1.000
_cell.length_c   1.000
_cell.angle_alpha   90.00
_cell.angle_beta   90.00
_cell.angle_gamma   90.00
#
_symmetry.space_group_name_H-M   'P 1'
#
loop_
_entity.id
_entity.type
_entity.pdbx_description
1 polymer ?
#
loop_
_entity_poly.entity_id
_entity_poly.type
_entity_poly.pdbx_seq_one_letter_code
_entity_poly.pdbx_strand_id
1 'polypeptide(L)'
;MIGWSLAFGSIVLMPLAIFNIPETLPSNATILSLLWLGIISTGIAFIGYVRLIEKIGAVRTSTVAYLLPVFGIIWGYIFLGETITLNVVIGCIMVLIGIFFATNKKVDSLGGDRGT
;
A
#
# COMPACT_ATOMS: atom_id res chain seq x y z
N MET A 1 13.23 0.73 11.84
CA MET A 1 13.73 1.13 10.50
C MET A 1 12.81 2.15 9.82
N ILE A 2 11.48 1.96 9.82
CA ILE A 2 10.52 2.88 9.15
C ILE A 2 10.51 4.31 9.71
N GLY A 3 10.66 4.49 11.04
CA GLY A 3 10.73 5.84 11.61
C GLY A 3 11.89 6.67 11.07
N TRP A 4 13.04 6.03 10.82
CA TRP A 4 14.22 6.71 10.27
C TRP A 4 14.04 7.09 8.80
N SER A 5 13.37 6.27 7.99
CA SER A 5 13.07 6.63 6.60
C SER A 5 12.07 7.77 6.50
N LEU A 6 11.10 7.87 7.42
CA LEU A 6 10.16 9.00 7.47
C LEU A 6 10.86 10.30 7.88
N ALA A 7 11.75 10.24 8.88
CA ALA A 7 12.54 11.40 9.30
C ALA A 7 13.46 11.88 8.18
N PHE A 8 14.16 10.96 7.51
CA PHE A 8 15.01 11.28 6.38
C PHE A 8 14.21 11.87 5.21
N GLY A 9 13.07 11.26 4.86
CA GLY A 9 12.18 11.78 3.82
C GLY A 9 11.69 13.20 4.12
N SER A 10 11.34 13.48 5.38
CA SER A 10 10.96 14.83 5.83
C SER A 10 12.09 15.83 5.65
N ILE A 11 13.31 15.48 6.06
CA ILE A 11 14.49 16.34 5.91
C ILE A 11 14.79 16.61 4.43
N VAL A 12 14.70 15.59 3.58
CA VAL A 12 14.94 15.71 2.13
C VAL A 12 13.89 16.58 1.46
N LEU A 13 12.62 16.50 1.89
CA LEU A 13 11.54 17.33 1.34
C LEU A 13 11.50 18.75 1.93
N MET A 14 12.14 18.99 3.08
CA MET A 14 12.12 20.29 3.77
C MET A 14 12.62 21.45 2.90
N PRO A 15 13.75 21.36 2.16
CA PRO A 15 14.16 22.42 1.24
C PRO A 15 13.12 22.73 0.16
N LEU A 16 12.49 21.70 -0.41
CA LEU A 16 11.45 21.87 -1.44
C LEU A 16 10.19 22.55 -0.87
N ALA A 17 9.84 22.23 0.37
CA ALA A 17 8.73 22.86 1.08
C ALA A 17 8.97 24.35 1.34
N ILE A 18 10.22 24.76 1.59
CA ILE A 18 10.58 26.19 1.77
C ILE A 18 10.37 26.98 0.47
N PHE A 19 10.58 26.36 -0.71
CA PHE A 19 10.31 27.01 -2.00
C PHE A 19 8.81 27.11 -2.32
N ASN A 20 7.96 26.30 -1.69
CA ASN A 20 6.51 26.26 -1.91
C ASN A 20 5.74 26.47 -0.59
N ILE A 21 6.08 27.53 0.14
CA ILE A 21 5.38 27.87 1.39
C ILE A 21 3.94 28.31 1.05
N PRO A 22 2.92 27.67 1.64
CA PRO A 22 1.54 28.11 1.47
C PRO A 22 1.32 29.48 2.11
N GLU A 23 0.61 30.38 1.43
CA GLU A 23 0.27 31.71 1.96
C GLU A 23 -0.72 31.65 3.13
N THR A 24 -1.46 30.54 3.25
CA THR A 24 -2.47 30.32 4.29
C THR A 24 -2.08 29.17 5.20
N LEU A 25 -2.23 29.38 6.50
CA LEU A 25 -2.10 28.31 7.48
C LEU A 25 -3.15 27.21 7.22
N PRO A 26 -2.77 25.93 7.37
CA PRO A 26 -3.69 24.83 7.18
C PRO A 26 -4.85 24.90 8.18
N SER A 27 -6.05 24.62 7.70
CA SER A 27 -7.25 24.60 8.53
C SER A 27 -7.21 23.46 9.56
N ASN A 28 -7.97 23.59 10.65
CA ASN A 28 -8.12 22.52 11.63
C ASN A 28 -8.63 21.20 11.00
N ALA A 29 -9.47 21.29 9.96
CA ALA A 29 -9.95 20.12 9.22
C ALA A 29 -8.82 19.43 8.44
N THR A 30 -7.89 20.20 7.86
CA THR A 30 -6.70 19.68 7.17
C THR A 30 -5.80 18.93 8.14
N ILE A 31 -5.55 19.51 9.32
CA ILE A 31 -4.73 18.88 10.37
C ILE A 31 -5.39 17.59 10.85
N LEU A 32 -6.71 17.60 11.08
CA LEU A 32 -7.42 16.41 11.52
C LEU A 32 -7.40 15.30 10.47
N SER A 33 -7.55 15.66 9.19
CA SER A 33 -7.46 14.72 8.06
C SER A 33 -6.06 14.10 7.95
N LEU A 34 -5.01 14.91 8.16
CA LEU A 34 -3.62 14.44 8.19
C LEU A 34 -3.37 13.45 9.33
N LEU A 35 -3.87 13.76 10.54
CA LEU A 35 -3.77 12.86 11.69
C LEU A 35 -4.53 11.56 11.46
N TRP A 36 -5.73 11.64 10.87
CA TRP A 36 -6.52 10.46 10.52
C TRP A 36 -5.77 9.55 9.54
N LEU A 37 -5.22 10.13 8.47
CA LEU A 37 -4.45 9.38 7.48
C LEU A 37 -3.20 8.72 8.10
N GLY A 38 -2.40 9.50 8.83
CA GLY A 38 -1.14 8.99 9.39
C GLY A 38 -1.34 7.98 10.52
N ILE A 39 -2.18 8.29 11.51
CA ILE A 39 -2.35 7.46 12.71
C ILE A 39 -3.27 6.29 12.43
N ILE A 40 -4.48 6.56 11.93
CA ILE A 40 -5.52 5.54 11.79
C ILE A 40 -5.26 4.71 10.54
N SER A 41 -5.14 5.35 9.37
CA SER A 41 -5.00 4.61 8.12
C SER A 41 -3.63 3.93 7.98
N THR A 42 -2.53 4.58 8.37
CA THR A 42 -1.18 4.00 8.22
C THR A 42 -0.68 3.33 9.50
N GLY A 43 -0.71 4.03 10.64
CA GLY A 43 -0.16 3.54 11.90
C GLY A 43 -0.84 2.26 12.41
N ILE A 44 -2.16 2.30 12.61
CA ILE A 44 -2.93 1.14 13.10
C ILE A 44 -2.88 0.00 12.09
N ALA A 45 -3.05 0.28 10.80
CA ALA A 45 -2.97 -0.74 9.76
C ALA A 45 -1.59 -1.44 9.74
N PHE A 46 -0.51 -0.68 9.93
CA PHE A 46 0.84 -1.23 9.97
C PHE A 46 1.04 -2.16 11.18
N ILE A 47 0.50 -1.80 12.36
CA ILE A 47 0.54 -2.69 13.53
C ILE A 47 -0.22 -4.00 13.21
N GLY A 48 -1.39 -3.90 12.59
CA GLY A 48 -2.14 -5.07 12.12
C GLY A 48 -1.34 -5.92 11.13
N TYR A 49 -0.65 -5.28 10.19
CA TYR A 49 0.19 -5.94 9.19
C TYR A 49 1.36 -6.69 9.82
N VAL A 50 2.08 -6.07 10.77
CA VAL A 50 3.18 -6.74 11.49
C VAL A 50 2.67 -7.94 12.29
N ARG A 51 1.54 -7.79 13.00
CA ARG A 51 0.90 -8.92 13.70
C ARG A 51 0.47 -10.05 12.76
N LEU A 52 0.05 -9.70 11.55
CA LEU A 52 -0.31 -10.70 10.54
C LEU A 52 0.93 -11.45 10.06
N ILE A 53 2.06 -10.75 9.84
CA ILE A 53 3.35 -11.39 9.53
C ILE A 53 3.74 -12.39 10.63
N GLU A 54 3.62 -12.01 11.90
CA GLU A 54 3.94 -12.89 13.03
C GLU A 54 3.04 -14.14 13.06
N LYS A 55 1.77 -14.02 12.67
CA LYS A 55 0.78 -15.11 12.78
C LYS A 55 0.78 -16.06 11.59
N ILE A 56 0.90 -15.56 10.37
CA ILE A 56 0.76 -16.36 9.13
C ILE A 56 2.01 -16.32 8.22
N GLY A 57 3.05 -15.59 8.61
CA GLY A 57 4.29 -15.44 7.87
C GLY A 57 4.26 -14.33 6.81
N ALA A 58 5.45 -13.85 6.44
CA ALA A 58 5.62 -12.72 5.51
C ALA A 58 5.06 -13.01 4.10
N VAL A 59 5.24 -14.24 3.59
CA VAL A 59 4.81 -14.63 2.24
C VAL A 59 3.28 -14.65 2.10
N ARG A 60 2.57 -15.12 3.13
CA ARG A 60 1.09 -15.11 3.10
C ARG A 60 0.53 -13.73 3.38
N THR A 61 1.22 -12.92 4.19
CA THR A 61 0.79 -11.56 4.50
C THR A 61 0.91 -10.63 3.29
N SER A 62 1.92 -10.82 2.44
CA SER A 62 2.08 -10.01 1.23
C SER A 62 0.95 -10.21 0.21
N THR A 63 0.21 -11.32 0.26
CA THR A 63 -0.94 -11.54 -0.64
C THR A 63 -2.12 -10.62 -0.35
N VAL A 64 -2.21 -10.06 0.86
CA VAL A 64 -3.20 -9.02 1.19
C VAL A 64 -3.02 -7.82 0.26
N ALA A 65 -1.79 -7.55 -0.16
CA ALA A 65 -1.53 -6.44 -1.07
C ALA A 65 -2.15 -6.64 -2.46
N TYR A 66 -2.46 -7.87 -2.84
CA TYR A 66 -3.11 -8.20 -4.12
C TYR A 66 -4.57 -7.75 -4.17
N LEU A 67 -5.16 -7.45 -3.01
CA LEU A 67 -6.53 -6.93 -2.92
C LEU A 67 -6.58 -5.40 -3.00
N LEU A 68 -5.45 -4.69 -2.94
CA LEU A 68 -5.40 -3.23 -3.09
C LEU A 68 -6.17 -2.70 -4.31
N PRO A 69 -6.01 -3.23 -5.54
CA PRO A 69 -6.76 -2.72 -6.70
C PRO A 69 -8.28 -2.85 -6.52
N VAL A 70 -8.74 -3.96 -5.94
CA VAL A 70 -10.18 -4.21 -5.71
C VAL A 70 -10.72 -3.24 -4.67
N PHE A 71 -10.05 -3.11 -3.52
CA PHE A 71 -10.45 -2.15 -2.49
C PHE A 71 -10.34 -0.71 -2.96
N GLY A 72 -9.35 -0.39 -3.77
CA GLY A 72 -9.17 0.93 -4.38
C GLY A 72 -10.38 1.35 -5.20
N ILE A 73 -10.89 0.47 -6.07
CA ILE A 73 -12.09 0.75 -6.88
C ILE A 73 -13.33 0.88 -6.00
N ILE A 74 -13.49 -0.01 -5.01
CA ILE A 74 -14.64 0.01 -4.09
C ILE A 74 -14.67 1.33 -3.31
N TRP A 75 -13.55 1.74 -2.73
CA TRP A 75 -13.46 3.00 -1.98
C TRP A 75 -13.51 4.23 -2.88
N GLY A 76 -12.95 4.20 -4.09
CA GLY A 76 -13.08 5.27 -5.08
C GLY A 76 -14.56 5.51 -5.46
N TYR A 77 -15.33 4.44 -5.68
CA TYR A 77 -16.76 4.56 -5.92
C TYR A 77 -17.52 5.09 -4.71
N ILE A 78 -17.27 4.54 -3.51
CA ILE A 78 -18.04 4.87 -2.29
C ILE A 78 -17.73 6.28 -1.78
N PHE A 79 -16.45 6.65 -1.68
CA PHE A 79 -16.02 7.89 -1.02
C PHE A 79 -15.73 9.04 -1.98
N LEU A 80 -15.20 8.75 -3.19
CA LEU A 80 -14.91 9.77 -4.20
C LEU A 80 -16.06 9.93 -5.21
N GLY A 81 -17.01 8.99 -5.25
CA GLY A 81 -18.12 9.01 -6.22
C GLY A 81 -17.68 8.72 -7.65
N GLU A 82 -16.54 8.04 -7.84
CA GLU A 82 -16.04 7.70 -9.17
C GLU A 82 -16.95 6.70 -9.86
N THR A 83 -17.34 6.94 -11.12
CA THR A 83 -18.13 5.97 -11.88
C THR A 83 -17.30 4.76 -12.28
N ILE A 84 -17.73 3.56 -11.86
CA ILE A 84 -17.07 2.31 -12.28
C ILE A 84 -17.41 2.06 -13.75
N THR A 85 -16.48 2.41 -14.63
CA THR A 85 -16.60 2.13 -16.07
C THR A 85 -16.08 0.74 -16.41
N LEU A 86 -16.47 0.22 -17.57
CA LEU A 86 -15.99 -1.06 -18.07
C LEU A 86 -14.45 -1.12 -18.14
N ASN A 87 -13.81 0.01 -18.50
CA ASN A 87 -12.36 0.12 -18.60
C ASN A 87 -11.67 -0.09 -17.23
N VAL A 88 -12.26 0.43 -16.15
CA VAL A 88 -11.75 0.25 -14.78
C VAL A 88 -11.81 -1.23 -14.38
N VAL A 89 -12.92 -1.90 -14.71
CA VAL A 89 -13.09 -3.33 -14.43
C VAL A 89 -12.08 -4.17 -15.23
N ILE A 90 -11.90 -3.89 -16.52
CA ILE A 90 -10.92 -4.59 -17.37
C ILE A 90 -9.51 -4.38 -16.83
N GLY A 91 -9.15 -3.16 -16.45
CA GLY A 91 -7.87 -2.84 -15.83
C GLY A 91 -7.64 -3.62 -14.53
N CYS A 92 -8.66 -3.70 -13.66
CA CYS A 92 -8.61 -4.48 -12.43
C CYS A 92 -8.36 -5.97 -12.72
N ILE A 93 -9.10 -6.56 -13.66
CA ILE A 93 -8.94 -7.95 -14.04
C ILE A 93 -7.52 -8.19 -14.58
N MET A 94 -7.00 -7.28 -15.40
CA MET A 94 -5.65 -7.39 -15.95
C MET A 94 -4.57 -7.36 -14.87
N VAL A 95 -4.70 -6.50 -13.85
CA VAL A 95 -3.80 -6.48 -12.69
C VAL A 95 -3.87 -7.81 -11.92
N LEU A 96 -5.08 -8.32 -11.65
CA LEU A 96 -5.26 -9.58 -10.92
C LEU A 96 -4.66 -10.78 -11.67
N ILE A 97 -4.80 -10.82 -13.00
CA ILE A 97 -4.17 -11.84 -13.85
C ILE A 97 -2.64 -11.73 -13.76
N GLY A 98 -2.08 -10.52 -13.84
CA GLY A 98 -0.64 -10.31 -13.72
C GLY A 98 -0.09 -10.80 -12.38
N ILE A 99 -0.80 -10.51 -11.28
CA ILE A 99 -0.47 -11.00 -9.94
C ILE A 99 -0.51 -12.54 -9.90
N PHE A 100 -1.56 -13.15 -10.44
CA PHE A 100 -1.69 -14.60 -10.47
C PHE A 100 -0.49 -15.28 -11.15
N PHE A 101 -0.04 -14.76 -12.30
CA PHE A 101 1.15 -15.26 -12.97
C PHE A 101 2.44 -15.03 -12.19
N ALA A 102 2.58 -13.87 -11.55
CA ALA A 102 3.77 -13.53 -10.77
C ALA A 102 3.92 -14.43 -9.52
N THR A 103 2.80 -14.77 -8.88
CA THR A 103 2.79 -15.62 -7.67
C THR A 103 2.91 -17.12 -8.02
N ASN A 104 2.45 -17.56 -9.19
CA ASN A 104 2.45 -18.97 -9.59
C ASN A 104 3.74 -19.51 -10.22
N LYS A 105 4.87 -18.81 -10.13
CA LYS A 105 6.16 -19.44 -10.46
C LYS A 105 6.46 -20.53 -9.43
N LYS A 106 6.19 -21.79 -9.82
CA LYS A 106 6.77 -22.96 -9.16
C LYS A 106 8.26 -22.71 -9.02
N VAL A 107 8.75 -22.82 -7.79
CA VAL A 107 10.16 -23.11 -7.53
C VAL A 107 10.38 -24.56 -7.99
N ASP A 108 10.38 -24.77 -9.30
CA ASP A 108 10.91 -25.99 -9.93
C ASP A 108 12.43 -25.82 -10.02
N SER A 109 13.07 -25.80 -8.85
CA SER A 109 14.52 -25.94 -8.70
C SER A 109 14.80 -26.26 -7.24
N LEU A 110 14.73 -27.56 -6.90
CA LEU A 110 15.53 -28.25 -5.88
C LEU A 110 15.10 -29.72 -5.81
N GLY A 111 15.05 -30.36 -6.98
CA GLY A 111 14.83 -31.79 -7.14
C GLY A 111 15.83 -32.33 -8.16
N GLY A 112 17.10 -32.43 -7.77
CA GLY A 112 18.14 -33.06 -8.58
C GLY A 112 19.51 -32.94 -7.93
N ASP A 113 20.02 -34.08 -7.46
CA ASP A 113 21.41 -34.38 -7.05
C ASP A 113 21.71 -34.11 -5.55
N ARG A 114 21.93 -35.09 -4.64
CA ARG A 114 22.39 -36.49 -4.76
C ARG A 114 21.80 -37.35 -3.63
N GLY A 115 21.28 -38.52 -4.00
CA GLY A 115 21.36 -39.69 -3.13
C GLY A 115 22.71 -40.38 -3.37
N THR A 116 23.64 -40.23 -2.41
CA THR A 116 24.72 -41.15 -2.01
C THR A 116 25.31 -40.60 -0.72
#